data_AF-A0A814NB26-F1
#
_entry.id   AF-A0A814NB26-F1
#
_cell.length_a   1.000
_cell.length_b   1.000
_cell.length_c   1.000
_cell.angle_alpha   90.00
_cell.angle_beta   90.00
_cell.angle_gamma   90.00
#
_symmetry.space_group_name_H-M   'P 1'
#
loop_
_entity.id
_entity.type
_entity.pdbx_description
1 polymer ?
#
loop_
_entity_poly.entity_id
_entity_poly.type
_entity_poly.pdbx_seq_one_letter_code
_entity_poly.pdbx_strand_id
1 'polypeptide(L)'
;MDSIMIPFQFHPIQVFDETKHIVDVVANEYLKKATGDIHHLVPVDVLADGNCLYHSIVVLMNNPLVTGSELRVRTIMELITNENYY
;
A
#
# COMPACT_ATOMS: atom_id res chain seq x y z
N MET A 1 -7.59 8.53 -28.59
CA MET A 1 -8.66 8.16 -27.64
C MET A 1 -8.11 8.48 -26.28
N ASP A 2 -8.54 9.58 -25.69
CA ASP A 2 -8.12 9.92 -24.33
C ASP A 2 -8.72 8.87 -23.38
N SER A 3 -7.84 8.06 -22.80
CA SER A 3 -8.21 7.16 -21.71
C SER A 3 -8.73 8.04 -20.57
N ILE A 4 -10.02 7.91 -20.24
CA ILE A 4 -10.58 8.54 -19.04
C ILE A 4 -9.94 7.83 -17.85
N MET A 5 -8.82 8.34 -17.38
CA MET A 5 -8.24 7.95 -16.09
C MET A 5 -9.17 8.49 -15.01
N ILE A 6 -10.06 7.64 -14.51
CA ILE A 6 -10.83 7.94 -13.31
C ILE A 6 -9.84 7.98 -12.13
N PRO A 7 -9.73 9.11 -11.42
CA PRO A 7 -8.82 9.24 -10.28
C PRO A 7 -9.18 8.24 -9.18
N PHE A 8 -8.18 7.58 -8.62
CA PHE A 8 -8.38 6.78 -7.41
C PHE A 8 -8.48 7.71 -6.21
N GLN A 9 -9.58 7.61 -5.48
CA GLN A 9 -9.69 8.23 -4.16
C GLN A 9 -9.12 7.27 -3.11
N PHE A 10 -7.97 7.63 -2.55
CA PHE A 10 -7.32 6.86 -1.50
C PHE A 10 -7.86 7.25 -0.12
N HIS A 11 -8.59 6.34 0.52
CA HIS A 11 -9.09 6.48 1.88
C HIS A 11 -8.50 5.34 2.73
N PRO A 12 -7.35 5.55 3.39
CA PRO A 12 -6.70 4.49 4.14
C PRO A 12 -7.56 4.09 5.34
N ILE A 13 -7.79 2.80 5.49
CA ILE A 13 -8.35 2.21 6.69
C ILE A 13 -7.23 2.10 7.72
N GLN A 14 -7.43 2.76 8.86
CA GLN A 14 -6.50 2.75 10.00
C GLN A 14 -6.89 1.72 11.07
N VAL A 15 -7.84 0.85 10.76
CA VAL A 15 -8.33 -0.20 11.67
C VAL A 15 -7.69 -1.52 11.28
N PHE A 16 -6.97 -2.13 12.22
CA PHE A 16 -6.45 -3.48 12.07
C PHE A 16 -7.59 -4.50 12.26
N ASP A 17 -7.74 -5.41 11.31
CA ASP A 17 -8.75 -6.48 11.31
C ASP A 17 -8.04 -7.84 11.43
N GLU A 18 -8.09 -8.45 12.61
CA GLU A 18 -7.44 -9.74 12.91
C GLU A 18 -7.93 -10.90 12.02
N THR A 19 -9.09 -10.77 11.37
CA THR A 19 -9.62 -11.79 10.46
C THR A 19 -9.03 -11.69 9.05
N LYS A 20 -8.43 -10.55 8.71
CA LYS A 20 -7.89 -10.25 7.37
C LYS A 20 -6.40 -9.99 7.36
N HIS A 21 -5.87 -9.44 8.45
CA HIS A 21 -4.50 -8.97 8.56
C HIS A 21 -3.70 -9.90 9.46
N ILE A 22 -2.47 -10.17 9.04
CA ILE A 22 -1.48 -10.89 9.82
C ILE A 22 -0.40 -9.87 10.20
N VAL A 23 0.08 -9.92 11.45
CA VAL A 23 1.15 -9.01 11.89
C VAL A 23 2.48 -9.48 11.30
N ASP A 24 3.22 -8.57 10.67
CA ASP A 24 4.62 -8.82 10.32
C ASP A 24 5.48 -8.75 11.59
N VAL A 25 5.76 -9.93 12.15
CA VAL A 25 6.54 -10.06 13.38
C VAL A 25 7.96 -9.50 13.21
N VAL A 26 8.57 -9.68 12.04
CA VAL A 26 9.94 -9.25 11.79
C VAL A 26 10.00 -7.73 11.72
N ALA A 27 9.12 -7.11 10.93
CA ALA A 27 9.01 -5.65 10.87
C ALA A 27 8.66 -5.07 12.24
N ASN A 28 7.76 -5.69 13.00
CA ASN A 28 7.40 -5.24 14.35
C ASN A 28 8.62 -5.20 15.28
N GLU A 29 9.45 -6.25 15.28
CA GLU A 29 10.66 -6.29 16.10
C GLU A 29 11.72 -5.27 15.66
N TYR A 30 11.87 -5.03 14.35
CA TYR A 30 12.74 -3.97 13.85
C TYR A 30 12.25 -2.59 14.27
N LEU A 31 10.96 -2.33 14.09
CA LEU A 31 10.34 -1.06 14.39
C LEU A 31 10.45 -0.74 15.89
N LYS A 32 10.16 -1.71 16.77
CA LYS A 32 10.32 -1.56 18.24
C LYS A 32 11.75 -1.24 18.66
N LYS A 33 12.75 -1.77 17.94
CA LYS A 33 14.17 -1.47 18.19
C LYS A 33 14.56 -0.09 17.68
N ALA A 34 13.98 0.34 16.57
CA ALA A 34 14.29 1.62 15.93
C ALA A 34 13.67 2.81 16.69
N THR A 35 12.46 2.65 17.23
CA THR A 35 11.76 3.70 17.97
C THR A 35 10.75 3.12 18.95
N GLY A 36 10.60 3.77 20.12
CA GLY A 36 9.56 3.43 21.10
C GLY A 36 8.20 4.07 20.80
N ASP A 37 8.11 5.01 19.86
CA ASP A 37 6.91 5.85 19.66
C ASP A 37 5.92 5.28 18.62
N ILE A 38 5.86 3.97 18.51
CA ILE A 38 5.09 3.27 17.46
C ILE A 38 4.19 2.18 18.03
N HIS A 39 4.01 2.14 19.35
CA HIS A 39 3.15 1.15 20.01
C HIS A 39 1.69 1.19 19.52
N HIS A 40 1.30 2.29 18.86
CA HIS A 40 -0.03 2.47 18.27
C HIS A 40 -0.14 1.97 16.82
N LEU A 41 0.95 1.54 16.19
CA LEU A 41 0.98 1.05 14.82
C LEU A 41 1.21 -0.47 14.80
N VAL A 42 0.53 -1.15 13.89
CA VAL A 42 0.66 -2.59 13.68
C VAL A 42 1.14 -2.83 12.25
N PRO A 43 2.39 -3.29 12.04
CA PRO A 43 2.86 -3.62 10.70
C PRO A 43 2.13 -4.88 10.22
N VAL A 44 1.56 -4.80 9.03
CA VAL A 44 0.82 -5.91 8.40
C VAL A 44 1.74 -6.64 7.43
N ASP A 45 1.69 -7.97 7.48
CA ASP A 45 2.41 -8.84 6.56
C ASP A 45 1.85 -8.71 5.13
N VAL A 46 2.77 -8.60 4.17
CA VAL A 46 2.45 -8.45 2.74
C VAL A 46 3.37 -9.32 1.91
N LEU A 47 2.93 -9.67 0.69
CA LEU A 47 3.72 -10.52 -0.20
C LEU A 47 5.06 -9.87 -0.56
N ALA A 48 6.15 -10.63 -0.37
CA ALA A 48 7.52 -10.22 -0.66
C ALA A 48 7.93 -10.55 -2.11
N ASP A 49 7.12 -10.14 -3.09
CA ASP A 49 7.29 -10.42 -4.53
C ASP A 49 7.92 -9.27 -5.33
N GLY A 50 8.42 -8.23 -4.64
CA GLY A 50 8.89 -6.99 -5.26
C GLY A 50 7.79 -5.96 -5.55
N ASN A 51 6.52 -6.24 -5.22
CA ASN A 51 5.40 -5.29 -5.25
C ASN A 51 4.90 -4.92 -3.85
N CYS A 52 5.70 -5.15 -2.80
CA CYS A 52 5.28 -4.97 -1.40
C CYS A 52 4.66 -3.60 -1.11
N LEU A 53 5.19 -2.52 -1.70
CA LEU A 53 4.59 -1.17 -1.60
C LEU A 53 3.12 -1.15 -2.04
N TYR A 54 2.82 -1.72 -3.21
CA TYR A 54 1.46 -1.73 -3.74
C TYR A 54 0.55 -2.69 -2.98
N HIS A 55 1.09 -3.82 -2.49
CA HIS A 55 0.36 -4.71 -1.59
C HIS A 55 -0.04 -3.99 -0.30
N SER A 56 0.88 -3.23 0.31
CA SER A 56 0.58 -2.41 1.50
C SER A 56 -0.50 -1.36 1.23
N ILE A 57 -0.47 -0.70 0.06
CA ILE A 57 -1.49 0.27 -0.33
C ILE A 57 -2.86 -0.41 -0.49
N VAL A 58 -2.94 -1.57 -1.16
CA VAL A 58 -4.20 -2.31 -1.34
C VAL A 58 -4.81 -2.72 0.00
N VAL A 59 -3.97 -3.21 0.93
CA VAL A 59 -4.40 -3.54 2.30
C VAL A 59 -5.00 -2.31 2.98
N LEU A 60 -4.31 -1.16 2.90
CA LEU A 60 -4.81 0.10 3.46
C LEU A 60 -6.08 0.60 2.77
N MET A 61 -6.24 0.40 1.46
CA MET A 61 -7.46 0.77 0.74
C MET A 61 -8.65 -0.10 1.13
N ASN A 62 -8.41 -1.37 1.54
CA ASN A 62 -9.43 -2.39 1.79
C ASN A 62 -10.50 -2.43 0.67
N ASN A 63 -10.05 -2.26 -0.58
CA ASN A 63 -10.90 -2.30 -1.75
C ASN A 63 -10.58 -3.57 -2.56
N PRO A 64 -11.49 -4.57 -2.58
CA PRO A 64 -11.22 -5.85 -3.23
C PRO A 64 -11.16 -5.75 -4.76
N LEU A 65 -11.60 -4.62 -5.34
CA LEU A 65 -11.57 -4.39 -6.79
C LEU A 65 -10.21 -3.89 -7.27
N VAL A 66 -9.36 -3.42 -6.36
CA VAL A 66 -8.05 -2.84 -6.69
C VAL A 66 -6.96 -3.87 -6.43
N THR A 67 -6.10 -4.08 -7.43
CA THR A 67 -4.96 -4.99 -7.31
C THR A 67 -3.65 -4.21 -7.26
N GLY A 68 -2.61 -4.78 -6.64
CA GLY A 68 -1.29 -4.15 -6.61
C GLY A 68 -0.72 -3.94 -8.02
N SER A 69 -0.98 -4.87 -8.94
CA SER A 69 -0.59 -4.77 -10.35
C SER A 69 -1.27 -3.60 -11.06
N GLU A 70 -2.57 -3.38 -10.82
CA GLU A 70 -3.28 -2.23 -11.39
C GLU A 70 -2.68 -0.90 -10.89
N LEU A 71 -2.44 -0.79 -9.58
CA LEU A 71 -1.82 0.41 -8.99
C LEU A 71 -0.43 0.67 -9.58
N ARG A 72 0.38 -0.39 -9.76
CA ARG A 72 1.71 -0.27 -10.38
C ARG A 72 1.63 0.25 -11.81
N VAL A 73 0.74 -0.31 -12.64
CA VAL A 73 0.58 0.14 -14.03
C VAL A 73 0.13 1.59 -14.08
N ARG A 74 -0.85 1.98 -13.26
CA ARG A 74 -1.31 3.38 -13.19
C ARG A 74 -0.22 4.33 -12.73
N THR A 75 0.61 3.93 -11.77
CA THR A 75 1.75 4.73 -11.31
C THR A 75 2.75 4.95 -12.45
N ILE A 76 3.07 3.91 -13.21
CA ILE A 76 3.95 4.03 -14.39
C ILE A 76 3.33 4.93 -15.45
N MET A 77 2.03 4.77 -15.74
CA MET A 77 1.33 5.63 -16.68
C MET A 77 1.36 7.09 -16.24
N GLU A 78 1.14 7.36 -14.95
CA GLU A 78 1.19 8.72 -14.39
C GLU A 78 2.58 9.33 -14.55
N LEU A 79 3.64 8.58 -14.22
CA LEU A 79 5.03 9.01 -14.35
C LEU A 79 5.41 9.31 -15.80
N ILE A 80 5.04 8.45 -16.75
CA ILE A 80 5.31 8.65 -18.17
C ILE A 80 4.50 9.83 -18.72
N THR A 81 3.22 9.92 -18.36
CA THR A 81 2.32 10.98 -18.89
C THR A 81 2.73 12.36 -18.38
N ASN A 82 3.25 12.42 -17.15
CA ASN A 82 3.64 13.66 -16.49
C ASN A 82 5.16 13.77 -16.31
N GLU A 83 5.95 13.16 -17.21
CA GLU A 83 7.42 13.12 -17.12
C GLU A 83 8.02 14.51 -16.93
N ASN A 84 7.46 15.55 -17.57
CA ASN A 84 7.97 16.92 -17.45
C ASN A 84 7.74 17.57 -16.06
N TYR A 85 6.93 16.96 -15.19
CA TYR A 85 6.65 17.44 -13.84
C TYR A 85 7.50 16.77 -12.75
N TYR A 86 8.19 15.67 -13.07
CA TYR A 86 8.99 14.86 -12.15
C TYR A 86 10.46 14.82 -12.56
#